data_AF-A0A2H8TPP6-F1
#
_entry.id   AF-A0A2H8TPP6-F1
#
_cell.length_a   1.000
_cell.length_b   1.000
_cell.length_c   1.000
_cell.angle_alpha   90.00
_cell.angle_beta   90.00
_cell.angle_gamma   90.00
#
_symmetry.space_group_name_H-M   'P 1'
#
loop_
_entity.id
_entity.type
_entity.pdbx_description
1 polymer ?
#
loop_
_entity_poly.entity_id
_entity_poly.type
_entity_poly.pdbx_seq_one_letter_code
_entity_poly.pdbx_strand_id
1 'polypeptide(L)'
;MERKQIFVLGRFYEAQPYINDYPQSDFYVYDIEQNQWTLISADTSIMGGPKLLFDHQMVMDSISSTIYVFGGRVVASSSRCNSDDEALKNNPDFSGFYKYHVPTNTWTCILPDTYHEIKVRGGLVTHNPQTVASRGGHSILLHSKMRRIYIFGGQRQRWAQRCPDFLCYDIETGITQPMPIPSTDNKPPMGYTQRATIDTDHDEIYVLSSLSKDKDRREDKVQNAFWVYFIKQNKWICIYKNHNSDEQYWNRMQHLEPCPRFAYQLVYDQKNKTHYLFGGNPGRTDAQNLRLDDFWELKVYRCTNSELSNQCKLLIRKFKFQEIKKKDKVAAMQFLQTSVSELINHSDMEQTREFQETAALLFKDDNQTGDFSDQIHKWRCNLFEKLCDFFPKSMVQPQENLIDLISL
;
A
#
# COMPACT_ATOMS: atom_id res chain seq x y z
N MET A 1 -3.76 -19.25 26.97
CA MET A 1 -4.40 -19.87 25.78
C MET A 1 -4.84 -18.72 24.88
N GLU A 2 -4.40 -18.69 23.63
CA GLU A 2 -4.73 -17.61 22.69
C GLU A 2 -6.18 -17.78 22.21
N ARG A 3 -7.03 -16.76 22.39
CA ARG A 3 -8.43 -16.82 21.96
C ARG A 3 -8.53 -16.51 20.48
N LYS A 4 -9.16 -17.41 19.72
CA LYS A 4 -9.36 -17.28 18.27
C LYS A 4 -10.78 -16.77 17.99
N GLN A 5 -10.92 -15.46 17.90
CA GLN A 5 -12.21 -14.79 17.81
C GLN A 5 -12.24 -13.79 16.64
N ILE A 6 -13.41 -13.68 16.01
CA ILE A 6 -13.67 -12.72 14.93
C ILE A 6 -14.75 -11.76 15.41
N PHE A 7 -14.46 -10.46 15.39
CA PHE A 7 -15.43 -9.43 15.78
C PHE A 7 -16.02 -8.78 14.54
N VAL A 8 -17.34 -8.58 14.53
CA VAL A 8 -18.08 -7.99 13.41
C VAL A 8 -18.93 -6.85 13.93
N LEU A 9 -18.71 -5.66 13.38
CA LEU A 9 -19.43 -4.43 13.69
C LEU A 9 -19.89 -3.78 12.39
N GLY A 10 -21.08 -3.16 12.43
CA GLY A 10 -21.60 -2.34 11.35
C GLY A 10 -22.13 -3.14 10.16
N ARG A 11 -22.88 -2.44 9.32
CA ARG A 11 -23.63 -3.00 8.18
C ARG A 11 -24.10 -1.85 7.30
N PHE A 12 -24.12 -2.07 5.99
CA PHE A 12 -24.74 -1.14 5.06
C PHE A 12 -26.23 -1.49 4.92
N TYR A 13 -27.09 -0.47 5.01
CA TYR A 13 -28.49 -0.57 4.64
C TYR A 13 -28.76 0.40 3.51
N GLU A 14 -29.34 -0.11 2.43
CA GLU A 14 -29.93 0.73 1.41
C GLU A 14 -31.18 1.39 2.04
N ALA A 15 -31.28 2.71 1.95
CA ALA A 15 -32.32 3.48 2.62
C ALA A 15 -33.69 3.18 2.00
N GLN A 16 -34.34 2.11 2.45
CA GLN A 16 -35.78 1.97 2.30
C GLN A 16 -36.46 2.93 3.29
N PRO A 17 -37.62 3.51 2.96
CA PRO A 17 -38.39 4.30 3.92
C PRO A 17 -38.69 3.42 5.13
N TYR A 18 -38.01 3.68 6.26
CA TYR A 18 -38.15 2.89 7.47
C TYR A 18 -39.59 3.03 7.97
N ILE A 19 -40.37 1.95 7.88
CA ILE A 19 -41.79 2.00 8.21
C ILE A 19 -42.04 2.06 9.71
N ASN A 20 -41.13 1.63 10.61
CA ASN A 20 -41.28 1.86 12.06
C ASN A 20 -40.01 1.67 12.93
N ASP A 21 -38.97 0.95 12.49
CA ASP A 21 -37.76 0.72 13.29
C ASP A 21 -36.47 1.12 12.55
N TYR A 22 -35.67 1.97 13.17
CA TYR A 22 -34.33 2.29 12.67
C TYR A 22 -33.36 1.13 12.94
N PRO A 23 -32.49 0.78 11.98
CA PRO A 23 -31.56 -0.33 12.15
C PRO A 23 -30.54 0.01 13.26
N GLN A 24 -30.48 -0.87 14.26
CA GLN A 24 -29.56 -0.76 15.39
C GLN A 24 -28.11 -1.08 15.00
N SER A 25 -27.16 -0.63 15.82
CA SER A 25 -25.72 -0.85 15.67
C SER A 25 -25.27 -2.09 16.45
N ASP A 26 -25.68 -3.26 15.98
CA ASP A 26 -25.37 -4.55 16.59
C ASP A 26 -23.88 -4.90 16.47
N PHE A 27 -23.37 -5.63 17.47
CA PHE A 27 -21.97 -6.02 17.57
C PHE A 27 -21.84 -7.48 17.99
N TYR A 28 -21.12 -8.27 17.19
CA TYR A 28 -21.01 -9.71 17.35
C TYR A 28 -19.56 -10.16 17.50
N VAL A 29 -19.39 -11.31 18.15
CA VAL A 29 -18.17 -12.11 18.11
C VAL A 29 -18.49 -13.52 17.66
N TYR A 30 -17.64 -14.06 16.80
CA TYR A 30 -17.60 -15.46 16.45
C TYR A 30 -16.42 -16.11 17.14
N ASP A 31 -16.69 -17.16 17.91
CA ASP A 31 -15.67 -18.02 18.48
C ASP A 31 -15.34 -19.14 17.50
N ILE A 32 -14.09 -19.18 17.03
CA ILE A 32 -13.64 -20.14 16.01
C ILE A 32 -13.60 -21.56 16.58
N GLU A 33 -13.23 -21.71 17.86
CA GLU A 33 -13.08 -23.04 18.47
C GLU A 33 -14.44 -23.66 18.79
N GLN A 34 -15.39 -22.83 19.22
CA GLN A 34 -16.74 -23.26 19.53
C GLN A 34 -17.67 -23.27 18.31
N ASN A 35 -17.26 -22.65 17.20
CA ASN A 35 -18.07 -22.45 15.99
C ASN A 35 -19.41 -21.77 16.31
N GLN A 36 -19.37 -20.70 17.10
CA GLN A 36 -20.58 -20.03 17.61
C GLN A 36 -20.50 -18.51 17.51
N TRP A 37 -21.61 -17.91 17.08
CA TRP A 37 -21.83 -16.47 17.14
C TRP A 37 -22.44 -16.08 18.48
N THR A 38 -21.94 -15.01 19.07
CA THR A 38 -22.48 -14.37 20.27
C THR A 38 -22.74 -12.90 19.98
N LEU A 39 -23.96 -12.45 20.26
CA LEU A 39 -24.31 -11.03 20.27
C LEU A 39 -23.69 -10.38 21.51
N ILE A 40 -22.78 -9.43 21.32
CA ILE A 40 -22.15 -8.67 22.41
C ILE A 40 -23.06 -7.52 22.85
N SER A 41 -23.60 -6.78 21.89
CA SER A 41 -24.52 -5.67 22.12
C SER A 41 -25.51 -5.54 20.98
N ALA A 42 -26.79 -5.37 21.32
CA ALA A 42 -27.85 -5.10 20.35
C ALA A 42 -27.72 -3.70 19.72
N ASP A 43 -27.21 -2.73 20.49
CA ASP A 43 -26.91 -1.39 20.00
C ASP A 43 -25.66 -0.84 20.70
N THR A 44 -24.60 -0.61 19.95
CA THR A 44 -23.36 -0.05 20.49
C THR A 44 -23.52 1.41 20.91
N SER A 45 -24.45 2.17 20.33
CA SER A 45 -24.62 3.60 20.60
C SER A 45 -25.16 3.88 22.01
N ILE A 46 -26.07 3.04 22.51
CA ILE A 46 -26.59 3.14 23.88
C ILE A 46 -25.53 2.76 24.94
N MET A 47 -24.50 2.01 24.53
CA MET A 47 -23.38 1.60 25.37
C MET A 47 -22.20 2.57 25.31
N GLY A 48 -22.38 3.77 24.72
CA GLY A 48 -21.33 4.77 24.52
C GLY A 48 -20.37 4.48 23.36
N GLY A 49 -20.69 3.49 22.53
CA GLY A 49 -20.00 3.14 21.30
C GLY A 49 -20.53 3.89 20.07
N PRO A 50 -20.08 3.51 18.87
CA PRO A 50 -20.50 4.17 17.63
C PRO A 50 -21.98 3.89 17.30
N LYS A 51 -22.59 4.79 16.51
CA LYS A 51 -23.87 4.53 15.83
C LYS A 51 -23.70 3.46 14.74
N LEU A 52 -24.77 3.08 14.06
CA LEU A 52 -24.68 2.10 12.98
C LEU A 52 -23.83 2.65 11.81
N LEU A 53 -22.70 1.99 11.53
CA LEU A 53 -21.69 2.42 10.55
C LEU A 53 -21.58 1.48 9.36
N PHE A 54 -21.13 2.03 8.23
CA PHE A 54 -20.54 1.29 7.13
C PHE A 54 -19.26 1.99 6.63
N ASP A 55 -18.38 1.25 5.95
CA ASP A 55 -17.11 1.77 5.42
C ASP A 55 -16.16 2.32 6.51
N HIS A 56 -16.37 1.89 7.76
CA HIS A 56 -15.44 2.10 8.86
C HIS A 56 -14.29 1.10 8.78
N GLN A 57 -13.24 1.32 9.57
CA GLN A 57 -12.12 0.39 9.67
C GLN A 57 -11.87 0.04 11.14
N MET A 58 -11.40 -1.19 11.38
CA MET A 58 -11.13 -1.74 12.70
C MET A 58 -9.74 -2.35 12.76
N VAL A 59 -9.06 -2.20 13.90
CA VAL A 59 -7.85 -2.98 14.25
C VAL A 59 -7.98 -3.54 15.65
N MET A 60 -7.47 -4.75 15.85
CA MET A 60 -7.41 -5.40 17.15
C MET A 60 -6.00 -5.26 17.72
N ASP A 61 -5.91 -4.65 18.89
CA ASP A 61 -4.71 -4.71 19.71
C ASP A 61 -4.80 -5.89 20.68
N SER A 62 -4.12 -6.99 20.34
CA SER A 62 -4.08 -8.19 21.18
C SER A 62 -3.37 -7.99 22.51
N ILE A 63 -2.46 -7.01 22.62
CA ILE A 63 -1.72 -6.73 23.86
C ILE A 63 -2.66 -6.22 24.94
N SER A 64 -3.49 -5.22 24.62
CA SER A 64 -4.47 -4.66 25.56
C SER A 64 -5.87 -5.27 25.43
N SER A 65 -6.06 -6.25 24.55
CA SER A 65 -7.39 -6.79 24.21
C SER A 65 -8.40 -5.69 23.86
N THR A 66 -7.97 -4.73 23.06
CA THR A 66 -8.76 -3.55 22.70
C THR A 66 -8.95 -3.46 21.20
N ILE A 67 -10.20 -3.29 20.78
CA ILE A 67 -10.57 -3.04 19.39
C ILE A 67 -10.66 -1.52 19.20
N TYR A 68 -10.02 -1.02 18.16
CA TYR A 68 -10.10 0.39 17.77
C TYR A 68 -10.93 0.51 16.49
N VAL A 69 -11.85 1.46 16.46
CA VAL A 69 -12.81 1.67 15.37
C VAL A 69 -12.75 3.13 14.93
N PHE A 70 -12.43 3.38 13.66
CA PHE A 70 -12.32 4.74 13.14
C PHE A 70 -13.13 4.96 11.86
N GLY A 71 -13.84 6.09 11.84
CA GLY A 71 -14.50 6.60 10.65
C GLY A 71 -15.68 5.78 10.18
N GLY A 72 -15.92 5.78 8.87
CA GLY A 72 -17.12 5.25 8.27
C GLY A 72 -18.31 6.21 8.38
N ARG A 73 -19.31 5.96 7.54
CA ARG A 73 -20.53 6.76 7.45
C ARG A 73 -21.60 6.19 8.36
N VAL A 74 -22.38 7.07 8.99
CA VAL A 74 -23.54 6.69 9.78
C VAL A 74 -24.71 6.39 8.83
N VAL A 75 -25.33 5.21 8.96
CA VAL A 75 -26.41 4.73 8.08
C VAL A 75 -27.68 5.58 8.21
N ALA A 76 -28.11 5.86 9.43
CA ALA A 76 -29.31 6.65 9.71
C ALA A 76 -29.02 7.66 10.82
N SER A 77 -29.29 8.93 10.53
CA SER A 77 -29.17 10.04 11.48
C SER A 77 -30.55 10.63 11.70
N SER A 78 -31.09 10.50 12.91
CA SER A 78 -32.40 11.05 13.31
C SER A 78 -32.50 12.55 13.02
N SER A 79 -31.37 13.25 13.08
CA SER A 79 -31.20 14.67 12.75
C SER A 79 -31.51 15.04 11.29
N ARG A 80 -31.44 14.09 10.34
CA ARG A 80 -31.71 14.36 8.91
C ARG A 80 -33.15 14.19 8.50
N CYS A 81 -33.85 13.26 9.14
CA CYS A 81 -35.23 12.96 8.82
C CYS A 81 -36.15 14.12 9.19
N ASN A 82 -35.72 14.99 10.11
CA ASN A 82 -36.51 16.08 10.68
C ASN A 82 -36.00 17.50 10.30
N SER A 83 -34.99 17.64 9.44
CA SER A 83 -34.46 18.96 9.05
C SER A 83 -35.02 19.43 7.70
N ASP A 84 -35.58 20.64 7.64
CA ASP A 84 -36.00 21.30 6.39
C ASP A 84 -34.82 21.80 5.53
N ASP A 85 -33.59 21.69 6.05
CA ASP A 85 -32.38 22.14 5.35
C ASP A 85 -31.84 21.06 4.40
N GLU A 86 -32.09 21.25 3.11
CA GLU A 86 -31.59 20.40 2.02
C GLU A 86 -30.06 20.25 1.99
N ALA A 87 -29.30 21.20 2.56
CA ALA A 87 -27.85 21.08 2.67
C ALA A 87 -27.40 20.11 3.78
N LEU A 88 -28.19 19.97 4.86
CA LEU A 88 -27.95 18.96 5.92
C LEU A 88 -28.36 17.56 5.48
N LYS A 89 -29.41 17.42 4.66
CA LYS A 89 -29.80 16.12 4.08
C LYS A 89 -28.72 15.51 3.19
N ASN A 90 -27.98 16.35 2.46
CA ASN A 90 -27.00 15.92 1.45
C ASN A 90 -25.58 15.64 1.99
N ASN A 91 -25.25 16.01 3.23
CA ASN A 91 -23.91 15.80 3.79
C ASN A 91 -23.85 14.53 4.65
N PRO A 92 -23.01 13.51 4.36
CA PRO A 92 -22.86 12.30 5.19
C PRO A 92 -22.25 12.60 6.58
N ASP A 93 -22.80 11.94 7.62
CA ASP A 93 -22.36 11.97 9.01
C ASP A 93 -21.33 10.87 9.11
N PHE A 94 -20.23 11.15 9.80
CA PHE A 94 -19.18 10.17 10.00
C PHE A 94 -19.07 9.83 11.48
N SER A 95 -18.64 8.59 11.76
CA SER A 95 -18.28 8.21 13.12
C SER A 95 -16.93 8.78 13.50
N GLY A 96 -16.76 9.12 14.77
CA GLY A 96 -15.45 9.45 15.33
C GLY A 96 -14.51 8.25 15.49
N PHE A 97 -13.55 8.41 16.39
CA PHE A 97 -12.59 7.39 16.80
C PHE A 97 -13.00 6.79 18.15
N TYR A 98 -13.24 5.48 18.19
CA TYR A 98 -13.67 4.75 19.38
C TYR A 98 -12.70 3.62 19.70
N LYS A 99 -12.68 3.21 20.97
CA LYS A 99 -12.13 1.92 21.39
C LYS A 99 -13.15 1.11 22.17
N TYR A 100 -13.04 -0.20 22.06
CA TYR A 100 -13.79 -1.19 22.82
C TYR A 100 -12.83 -2.11 23.54
N HIS A 101 -12.89 -2.12 24.86
CA HIS A 101 -12.07 -3.02 25.68
C HIS A 101 -12.82 -4.34 25.87
N VAL A 102 -12.31 -5.40 25.26
CA VAL A 102 -12.97 -6.71 25.20
C VAL A 102 -13.22 -7.32 26.59
N PRO A 103 -12.26 -7.31 27.54
CA PRO A 103 -12.46 -7.95 28.84
C PRO A 103 -13.56 -7.31 29.69
N THR A 104 -13.75 -5.99 29.60
CA THR A 104 -14.74 -5.26 30.43
C THR A 104 -16.04 -4.96 29.69
N ASN A 105 -16.12 -5.29 28.39
CA ASN A 105 -17.26 -4.96 27.53
C ASN A 105 -17.59 -3.44 27.53
N THR A 106 -16.57 -2.59 27.50
CA THR A 106 -16.75 -1.13 27.59
C THR A 106 -16.30 -0.39 26.34
N TRP A 107 -17.16 0.49 25.86
CA TRP A 107 -16.81 1.46 24.82
C TRP A 107 -16.23 2.74 25.40
N THR A 108 -15.38 3.40 24.64
CA THR A 108 -14.87 4.74 24.93
C THR A 108 -14.71 5.52 23.64
N CYS A 109 -15.31 6.70 23.57
CA CYS A 109 -15.04 7.66 22.50
C CYS A 109 -13.68 8.32 22.75
N ILE A 110 -12.73 8.12 21.84
CA ILE A 110 -11.39 8.73 21.90
C ILE A 110 -11.46 10.15 21.33
N LEU A 111 -12.01 10.29 20.12
CA LEU A 111 -12.19 11.57 19.44
C LEU A 111 -13.53 11.58 18.71
N PRO A 112 -14.50 12.46 19.06
CA PRO A 112 -15.73 12.58 18.29
C PRO A 112 -15.49 13.23 16.92
N ASP A 113 -16.37 12.97 15.95
CA ASP A 113 -16.44 13.74 14.70
C ASP A 113 -17.48 14.85 14.82
N THR A 114 -17.02 16.00 15.29
CA THR A 114 -17.80 17.24 15.31
C THR A 114 -17.40 18.17 14.17
N TYR A 115 -16.79 17.62 13.11
CA TYR A 115 -16.25 18.44 12.00
C TYR A 115 -17.36 19.13 11.20
N HIS A 116 -18.59 18.63 11.26
CA HIS A 116 -19.78 19.28 10.70
C HIS A 116 -20.23 20.53 11.49
N GLU A 117 -19.79 20.69 12.73
CA GLU A 117 -20.14 21.83 13.60
C GLU A 117 -19.22 23.03 13.38
N ILE A 118 -18.14 22.88 12.61
CA ILE A 118 -17.16 23.93 12.35
C ILE A 118 -17.81 25.09 11.59
N LYS A 119 -17.98 26.22 12.26
CA LYS A 119 -18.47 27.48 11.66
C LYS A 119 -17.36 28.53 11.67
N VAL A 120 -17.22 29.28 10.57
CA VAL A 120 -16.36 30.48 10.49
C VAL A 120 -17.26 31.70 10.59
N ARG A 121 -17.21 32.43 11.72
CA ARG A 121 -17.89 33.73 11.85
C ARG A 121 -16.84 34.80 12.16
N GLY A 122 -16.79 35.84 11.33
CA GLY A 122 -15.88 36.98 11.54
C GLY A 122 -14.39 36.61 11.58
N GLY A 123 -13.98 35.53 10.90
CA GLY A 123 -12.61 35.05 10.89
C GLY A 123 -12.21 34.13 12.06
N LEU A 124 -13.08 33.96 13.08
CA LEU A 124 -12.86 32.97 14.14
C LEU A 124 -13.54 31.64 13.80
N VAL A 125 -12.80 30.55 14.02
CA VAL A 125 -13.27 29.17 13.86
C VAL A 125 -13.82 28.67 15.20
N THR A 126 -15.13 28.51 15.30
CA THR A 126 -15.77 27.89 16.48
C THR A 126 -15.83 26.38 16.26
N HIS A 127 -14.89 25.63 16.82
CA HIS A 127 -14.89 24.17 16.73
C HIS A 127 -14.34 23.53 18.01
N ASN A 128 -14.76 22.29 18.28
CA ASN A 128 -14.14 21.48 19.32
C ASN A 128 -12.67 21.21 18.92
N PRO A 129 -11.67 21.63 19.71
CA PRO A 129 -10.26 21.36 19.41
C PRO A 129 -9.92 19.86 19.45
N GLN A 130 -10.75 19.04 20.13
CA GLN A 130 -10.63 17.59 20.24
C GLN A 130 -11.60 16.89 19.26
N THR A 131 -11.57 17.30 18.00
CA THR A 131 -12.37 16.69 16.93
C THR A 131 -11.48 15.98 15.93
N VAL A 132 -11.96 14.90 15.35
CA VAL A 132 -11.27 14.22 14.25
C VAL A 132 -12.09 14.32 12.98
N ALA A 133 -11.40 14.63 11.88
CA ALA A 133 -11.99 14.63 10.56
C ALA A 133 -12.12 13.20 10.04
N SER A 134 -13.22 12.55 10.35
CA SER A 134 -13.44 11.17 9.95
C SER A 134 -13.88 11.08 8.50
N ARG A 135 -13.77 9.87 7.93
CA ARG A 135 -13.80 9.63 6.49
C ARG A 135 -14.21 8.20 6.21
N GLY A 136 -14.49 7.91 4.94
CA GLY A 136 -14.72 6.55 4.44
C GLY A 136 -13.67 6.16 3.40
N GLY A 137 -13.48 4.86 3.18
CA GLY A 137 -12.53 4.31 2.21
C GLY A 137 -11.05 4.49 2.61
N HIS A 138 -10.77 4.82 3.87
CA HIS A 138 -9.42 4.86 4.45
C HIS A 138 -8.93 3.46 4.86
N SER A 139 -7.67 3.40 5.28
CA SER A 139 -7.07 2.27 5.97
C SER A 139 -6.73 2.65 7.42
N ILE A 140 -6.87 1.69 8.34
CA ILE A 140 -6.33 1.77 9.70
C ILE A 140 -5.33 0.64 9.90
N LEU A 141 -4.17 0.94 10.47
CA LEU A 141 -3.08 -0.02 10.66
C LEU A 141 -2.57 0.08 12.09
N LEU A 142 -2.36 -1.07 12.75
CA LEU A 142 -1.78 -1.12 14.08
C LEU A 142 -0.31 -1.54 14.00
N HIS A 143 0.58 -0.71 14.53
CA HIS A 143 1.95 -1.08 14.81
C HIS A 143 2.06 -1.55 16.26
N SER A 144 1.91 -2.85 16.48
CA SER A 144 1.86 -3.45 17.82
C SER A 144 3.08 -3.13 18.67
N LYS A 145 4.30 -3.16 18.10
CA LYS A 145 5.55 -2.88 18.82
C LYS A 145 5.74 -1.41 19.20
N MET A 146 5.37 -0.49 18.32
CA MET A 146 5.47 0.96 18.55
C MET A 146 4.25 1.52 19.27
N ARG A 147 3.23 0.69 19.57
CA ARG A 147 1.97 1.11 20.20
C ARG A 147 1.30 2.27 19.46
N ARG A 148 1.28 2.22 18.13
CA ARG A 148 0.75 3.29 17.27
C ARG A 148 -0.29 2.79 16.30
N ILE A 149 -1.30 3.62 16.04
CA ILE A 149 -2.32 3.40 15.03
C ILE A 149 -2.13 4.44 13.93
N TYR A 150 -2.02 3.96 12.70
CA TYR A 150 -1.90 4.79 11.52
C TYR A 150 -3.22 4.81 10.77
N ILE A 151 -3.69 6.00 10.40
CA ILE A 151 -4.89 6.19 9.59
C ILE A 151 -4.44 6.86 8.29
N PHE A 152 -4.70 6.19 7.16
CA PHE A 152 -4.21 6.62 5.86
C PHE A 152 -5.33 6.69 4.82
N GLY A 153 -5.37 7.81 4.09
CA GLY A 153 -6.27 8.01 2.96
C GLY A 153 -7.73 8.18 3.35
N GLY A 154 -8.60 7.77 2.42
CA GLY A 154 -10.04 7.95 2.51
C GLY A 154 -10.50 9.34 2.08
N GLN A 155 -11.82 9.49 1.97
CA GLN A 155 -12.44 10.72 1.50
C GLN A 155 -13.51 11.24 2.45
N ARG A 156 -13.56 12.57 2.52
CA ARG A 156 -14.64 13.37 3.10
C ARG A 156 -15.09 14.41 2.07
N GLN A 157 -16.28 14.97 2.23
CA GLN A 157 -16.82 15.98 1.33
C GLN A 157 -15.91 17.20 1.17
N ARG A 158 -16.02 17.86 0.00
CA ARG A 158 -15.07 18.88 -0.51
C ARG A 158 -14.84 20.07 0.43
N TRP A 159 -15.76 20.46 1.30
CA TRP A 159 -15.53 21.60 2.21
C TRP A 159 -14.54 21.28 3.36
N ALA A 160 -14.20 19.99 3.56
CA ALA A 160 -13.25 19.52 4.57
C ALA A 160 -11.79 19.38 4.06
N GLN A 161 -11.40 20.13 3.02
CA GLN A 161 -10.10 20.05 2.32
C GLN A 161 -8.83 20.27 3.17
N ARG A 162 -8.94 20.57 4.47
CA ARG A 162 -7.79 20.82 5.37
C ARG A 162 -7.42 19.63 6.25
N CYS A 163 -8.07 18.48 6.07
CA CYS A 163 -7.85 17.33 6.93
C CYS A 163 -6.55 16.62 6.55
N PRO A 164 -5.70 16.23 7.52
CA PRO A 164 -4.51 15.45 7.21
C PRO A 164 -4.90 14.10 6.65
N ASP A 165 -4.30 13.76 5.51
CA ASP A 165 -4.49 12.51 4.77
C ASP A 165 -3.83 11.30 5.46
N PHE A 166 -2.85 11.57 6.33
CA PHE A 166 -2.11 10.56 7.06
C PHE A 166 -1.96 11.01 8.52
N LEU A 167 -2.49 10.20 9.44
CA LEU A 167 -2.53 10.46 10.87
C LEU A 167 -1.87 9.31 11.63
N CYS A 168 -1.26 9.64 12.77
CA CYS A 168 -0.79 8.67 13.75
C CYS A 168 -1.44 8.98 15.09
N TYR A 169 -1.99 7.96 15.73
CA TYR A 169 -2.45 7.96 17.12
C TYR A 169 -1.49 7.11 17.94
N ASP A 170 -0.93 7.71 18.98
CA ASP A 170 -0.07 7.04 19.94
C ASP A 170 -0.94 6.47 21.08
N ILE A 171 -0.95 5.14 21.23
CA ILE A 171 -1.87 4.47 22.15
C ILE A 171 -1.50 4.75 23.62
N GLU A 172 -0.23 4.93 23.92
CA GLU A 172 0.24 5.13 25.29
C GLU A 172 -0.06 6.55 25.78
N THR A 173 0.20 7.54 24.93
CA THR A 173 -0.02 8.96 25.29
C THR A 173 -1.42 9.46 24.98
N GLY A 174 -2.16 8.78 24.10
CA GLY A 174 -3.47 9.21 23.61
C GLY A 174 -3.40 10.39 22.64
N ILE A 175 -2.22 10.76 22.16
CA ILE A 175 -2.02 11.93 21.28
C ILE A 175 -2.20 11.51 19.81
N THR A 176 -2.92 12.34 19.05
CA THR A 176 -3.04 12.22 17.59
C THR A 176 -2.22 13.31 16.91
N GLN A 177 -1.45 12.96 15.89
CA GLN A 177 -0.63 13.89 15.12
C GLN A 177 -0.64 13.58 13.61
N PRO A 178 -0.54 14.61 12.76
CA PRO A 178 -0.38 14.41 11.32
C PRO A 178 1.01 13.85 11.00
N MET A 179 1.06 12.91 10.07
CA MET A 179 2.31 12.37 9.56
C MET A 179 2.79 13.18 8.35
N PRO A 180 4.11 13.32 8.16
CA PRO A 180 4.66 14.05 7.02
C PRO A 180 4.30 13.36 5.70
N ILE A 181 3.76 14.15 4.77
CA ILE A 181 3.47 13.74 3.39
C ILE A 181 4.24 14.69 2.47
N PRO A 182 5.07 14.18 1.54
CA PRO A 182 5.75 15.02 0.57
C PRO A 182 4.78 15.90 -0.22
N SER A 183 5.19 17.13 -0.50
CA SER A 183 4.44 18.06 -1.37
C SER A 183 4.56 17.69 -2.84
N THR A 184 5.57 16.90 -3.22
CA THR A 184 5.86 16.46 -4.59
C THR A 184 5.08 15.18 -4.98
N ASP A 185 5.18 14.79 -6.25
CA ASP A 185 4.62 13.53 -6.80
C ASP A 185 5.22 12.24 -6.20
N ASN A 186 6.15 12.36 -5.24
CA ASN A 186 6.75 11.23 -4.52
C ASN A 186 5.86 10.69 -3.39
N LYS A 187 4.56 10.52 -3.66
CA LYS A 187 3.61 9.93 -2.72
C LYS A 187 2.55 9.09 -3.44
N PRO A 188 1.95 8.11 -2.74
CA PRO A 188 0.76 7.45 -3.26
C PRO A 188 -0.33 8.49 -3.57
N PRO A 189 -1.05 8.35 -4.70
CA PRO A 189 -2.21 9.19 -4.97
C PRO A 189 -3.23 8.98 -3.86
N MET A 190 -3.80 10.05 -3.31
CA MET A 190 -4.81 9.96 -2.26
C MET A 190 -6.18 9.74 -2.91
N GLY A 191 -6.93 8.72 -2.47
CA GLY A 191 -8.08 8.26 -3.24
C GLY A 191 -9.13 7.48 -2.45
N TYR A 192 -10.10 6.95 -3.19
CA TYR A 192 -11.17 6.13 -2.67
C TYR A 192 -10.70 4.68 -2.51
N THR A 193 -11.19 3.96 -1.49
CA THR A 193 -10.94 2.51 -1.27
C THR A 193 -9.46 2.12 -1.23
N GLN A 194 -8.61 2.94 -0.61
CA GLN A 194 -7.21 2.57 -0.47
C GLN A 194 -7.07 1.49 0.59
N ARG A 195 -6.32 0.43 0.25
CA ARG A 195 -5.91 -0.59 1.21
C ARG A 195 -4.42 -0.47 1.43
N ALA A 196 -4.07 -0.37 2.70
CA ALA A 196 -2.70 -0.38 3.16
C ALA A 196 -2.47 -1.61 4.03
N THR A 197 -1.22 -2.01 4.16
CA THR A 197 -0.77 -3.07 5.07
C THR A 197 0.49 -2.60 5.80
N ILE A 198 0.87 -3.27 6.89
CA ILE A 198 2.01 -2.87 7.71
C ILE A 198 2.90 -4.08 8.02
N ASP A 199 4.21 -3.92 7.85
CA ASP A 199 5.21 -4.84 8.37
C ASP A 199 5.82 -4.23 9.65
N THR A 200 5.46 -4.79 10.79
CA THR A 200 5.92 -4.32 12.11
C THR A 200 7.34 -4.77 12.49
N ASP A 201 7.98 -5.61 11.68
CA ASP A 201 9.38 -6.01 11.89
C ASP A 201 10.33 -5.04 11.18
N HIS A 202 9.92 -4.52 10.02
CA HIS A 202 10.70 -3.57 9.24
C HIS A 202 10.27 -2.11 9.42
N ASP A 203 9.20 -1.86 10.19
CA ASP A 203 8.63 -0.54 10.44
C ASP A 203 8.17 0.15 9.14
N GLU A 204 7.36 -0.56 8.35
CA GLU A 204 6.99 -0.15 6.99
C GLU A 204 5.50 -0.27 6.73
N ILE A 205 4.94 0.73 6.06
CA ILE A 205 3.56 0.72 5.59
C ILE A 205 3.56 0.60 4.07
N TYR A 206 2.82 -0.38 3.55
CA TYR A 206 2.67 -0.63 2.13
C TYR A 206 1.31 -0.17 1.64
N VAL A 207 1.27 0.53 0.52
CA VAL A 207 0.04 1.02 -0.10
C VAL A 207 0.01 0.57 -1.55
N LEU A 208 -1.01 -0.22 -1.90
CA LEU A 208 -1.35 -0.41 -3.31
C LEU A 208 -2.28 0.73 -3.72
N SER A 209 -1.92 1.41 -4.80
CA SER A 209 -2.75 2.44 -5.41
C SER A 209 -3.01 2.04 -6.85
N SER A 210 -4.28 1.89 -7.21
CA SER A 210 -4.69 1.51 -8.57
C SER A 210 -5.39 2.63 -9.32
N LEU A 211 -5.68 3.77 -8.66
CA LEU A 211 -6.47 4.86 -9.22
C LEU A 211 -5.86 6.19 -8.77
N SER A 212 -5.41 7.01 -9.72
CA SER A 212 -5.03 8.39 -9.45
C SER A 212 -6.05 9.33 -10.08
N LYS A 213 -6.81 10.02 -9.24
CA LYS A 213 -7.54 11.22 -9.67
C LYS A 213 -6.54 12.36 -9.73
N ASP A 214 -5.98 12.57 -10.90
CA ASP A 214 -5.11 13.72 -11.14
C ASP A 214 -5.99 14.96 -11.24
N LYS A 215 -5.82 15.94 -10.33
CA LYS A 215 -6.75 17.08 -10.21
C LYS A 215 -6.78 17.97 -11.45
N ASP A 216 -5.71 17.94 -12.25
CA ASP A 216 -5.53 18.78 -13.43
C ASP A 216 -5.91 18.07 -14.75
N ARG A 217 -6.15 16.75 -14.73
CA ARG A 217 -6.54 15.97 -15.90
C ARG A 217 -7.94 15.42 -15.73
N ARG A 218 -8.81 15.66 -16.72
CA ARG A 218 -10.22 15.23 -16.70
C ARG A 218 -10.41 13.70 -16.82
N GLU A 219 -9.34 12.93 -16.93
CA GLU A 219 -9.37 11.48 -17.11
C GLU A 219 -8.80 10.77 -15.89
N ASP A 220 -9.61 9.91 -15.28
CA ASP A 220 -9.18 8.99 -14.22
C ASP A 220 -8.18 7.99 -14.83
N LYS A 221 -6.88 8.13 -14.50
CA LYS A 221 -5.88 7.12 -14.89
C LYS A 221 -5.87 6.00 -13.86
N VAL A 222 -6.36 4.84 -14.29
CA VAL A 222 -6.28 3.58 -13.54
C VAL A 222 -4.88 3.02 -13.78
N GLN A 223 -4.02 3.05 -12.77
CA GLN A 223 -2.61 2.63 -12.85
C GLN A 223 -2.23 1.90 -11.57
N ASN A 224 -1.51 0.78 -11.66
CA ASN A 224 -0.99 0.12 -10.48
C ASN A 224 0.32 0.79 -10.05
N ALA A 225 0.37 1.21 -8.80
CA ALA A 225 1.60 1.62 -8.14
C ALA A 225 1.63 1.08 -6.72
N PHE A 226 2.78 0.56 -6.31
CA PHE A 226 3.01 0.01 -4.99
C PHE A 226 4.03 0.87 -4.26
N TRP A 227 3.61 1.40 -3.11
CA TRP A 227 4.35 2.38 -2.33
C TRP A 227 4.73 1.81 -0.99
N VAL A 228 5.89 2.22 -0.49
CA VAL A 228 6.36 1.92 0.86
C VAL A 228 6.61 3.24 1.59
N TYR A 229 6.08 3.34 2.79
CA TYR A 229 6.45 4.35 3.77
C TYR A 229 7.32 3.72 4.83
N PHE A 230 8.54 4.22 4.95
CA PHE A 230 9.46 3.83 6.01
C PHE A 230 9.22 4.71 7.23
N ILE A 231 8.65 4.11 8.29
CA ILE A 231 8.18 4.85 9.47
C ILE A 231 9.33 5.58 10.15
N LYS A 232 10.46 4.90 10.36
CA LYS A 232 11.62 5.49 11.04
C LYS A 232 12.27 6.63 10.26
N GLN A 233 12.24 6.58 8.94
CA GLN A 233 12.84 7.61 8.08
C GLN A 233 11.83 8.69 7.65
N ASN A 234 10.55 8.54 7.97
CA ASN A 234 9.47 9.40 7.50
C ASN A 234 9.49 9.60 5.97
N LYS A 235 9.75 8.52 5.22
CA LYS A 235 10.03 8.59 3.79
C LYS A 235 9.12 7.67 2.98
N TRP A 236 8.55 8.20 1.91
CA TRP A 236 7.84 7.42 0.89
C TRP A 236 8.76 7.05 -0.27
N ILE A 237 8.59 5.83 -0.80
CA ILE A 237 9.23 5.35 -2.02
C ILE A 237 8.20 4.57 -2.84
N CYS A 238 8.15 4.82 -4.14
CA CYS A 238 7.41 3.99 -5.09
C CYS A 238 8.32 2.83 -5.51
N ILE A 239 7.95 1.59 -5.18
CA ILE A 239 8.76 0.40 -5.48
C ILE A 239 8.29 -0.36 -6.71
N TYR A 240 7.09 -0.05 -7.20
CA TYR A 240 6.57 -0.57 -8.47
C TYR A 240 5.57 0.42 -9.05
N LYS A 241 5.60 0.61 -10.37
CA LYS A 241 4.62 1.42 -11.10
C LYS A 241 4.42 0.88 -12.51
N ASN A 242 3.17 0.76 -12.92
CA ASN A 242 2.77 0.30 -14.24
C ASN A 242 1.67 1.21 -14.81
N HIS A 243 1.97 1.81 -15.96
CA HIS A 243 1.13 2.78 -16.65
C HIS A 243 0.38 2.18 -17.84
N ASN A 244 0.50 0.87 -18.09
CA ASN A 244 -0.16 0.24 -19.23
C ASN A 244 -1.68 0.21 -19.01
N SER A 245 -2.42 0.72 -19.99
CA SER A 245 -3.89 0.69 -20.02
C SER A 245 -4.43 -0.20 -21.15
N ASP A 246 -3.55 -0.78 -21.95
CA ASP A 246 -3.90 -1.56 -23.13
C ASP A 246 -4.40 -2.97 -22.78
N GLU A 247 -5.47 -3.42 -23.44
CA GLU A 247 -6.07 -4.72 -23.16
C GLU A 247 -5.16 -5.88 -23.59
N GLN A 248 -4.41 -5.75 -24.68
CA GLN A 248 -3.47 -6.79 -25.12
C GLN A 248 -2.34 -6.98 -24.11
N TYR A 249 -1.86 -5.87 -23.53
CA TYR A 249 -0.90 -5.92 -22.43
C TYR A 249 -1.44 -6.73 -21.26
N TRP A 250 -2.65 -6.40 -20.78
CA TRP A 250 -3.24 -7.07 -19.62
C TRP A 250 -3.59 -8.53 -19.90
N ASN A 251 -3.98 -8.88 -21.12
CA ASN A 251 -4.18 -10.27 -21.52
C ASN A 251 -2.88 -11.07 -21.48
N ARG A 252 -1.74 -10.47 -21.89
CA ARG A 252 -0.42 -11.11 -21.79
C ARG A 252 0.06 -11.24 -20.35
N MET A 253 -0.23 -10.25 -19.52
CA MET A 253 0.24 -10.18 -18.12
C MET A 253 -0.72 -10.82 -17.11
N GLN A 254 -1.84 -11.42 -17.56
CA GLN A 254 -2.93 -11.93 -16.71
C GLN A 254 -2.52 -12.98 -15.66
N HIS A 255 -1.33 -13.58 -15.78
CA HIS A 255 -0.79 -14.55 -14.83
C HIS A 255 0.46 -14.06 -14.07
N LEU A 256 0.94 -12.85 -14.38
CA LEU A 256 2.16 -12.29 -13.82
C LEU A 256 1.87 -11.12 -12.87
N GLU A 257 0.81 -10.35 -13.13
CA GLU A 257 0.42 -9.23 -12.29
C GLU A 257 -1.09 -8.94 -12.36
N PRO A 258 -1.69 -8.46 -11.25
CA PRO A 258 -3.10 -8.11 -11.24
C PRO A 258 -3.35 -6.86 -12.10
N CYS A 259 -4.44 -6.87 -12.87
CA CYS A 259 -4.91 -5.65 -13.51
C CYS A 259 -5.29 -4.57 -12.47
N PRO A 260 -5.27 -3.27 -12.86
CA PRO A 260 -5.69 -2.19 -11.98
C PRO A 260 -7.15 -2.33 -11.55
N ARG A 261 -7.43 -2.06 -10.27
CA ARG A 261 -8.73 -2.37 -9.65
C ARG A 261 -9.01 -1.50 -8.42
N PHE A 262 -10.27 -1.33 -8.03
CA PHE A 262 -10.68 -0.69 -6.78
C PHE A 262 -11.54 -1.63 -5.94
N ALA A 263 -11.86 -1.22 -4.70
CA ALA A 263 -12.67 -2.02 -3.77
C ALA A 263 -12.18 -3.48 -3.61
N TYR A 264 -10.87 -3.71 -3.76
CA TYR A 264 -10.22 -4.98 -3.48
C TYR A 264 -9.89 -5.09 -1.99
N GLN A 265 -9.51 -6.28 -1.55
CA GLN A 265 -8.92 -6.49 -0.23
C GLN A 265 -7.42 -6.80 -0.38
N LEU A 266 -6.61 -6.18 0.48
CA LEU A 266 -5.18 -6.44 0.58
C LEU A 266 -4.87 -6.78 2.04
N VAL A 267 -4.19 -7.90 2.27
CA VAL A 267 -3.75 -8.34 3.60
C VAL A 267 -2.27 -8.69 3.57
N TYR A 268 -1.63 -8.67 4.73
CA TYR A 268 -0.21 -8.97 4.87
C TYR A 268 0.02 -10.06 5.90
N ASP A 269 0.75 -11.08 5.49
CA ASP A 269 1.24 -12.15 6.35
C ASP A 269 2.59 -11.73 6.94
N GLN A 270 2.56 -11.32 8.19
CA GLN A 270 3.73 -10.89 8.95
C GLN A 270 4.81 -11.99 9.04
N LYS A 271 4.41 -13.27 9.08
CA LYS A 271 5.33 -14.41 9.26
C LYS A 271 6.05 -14.74 7.96
N ASN A 272 5.31 -14.82 6.86
CA ASN A 272 5.86 -15.19 5.55
C ASN A 272 6.27 -13.98 4.69
N LYS A 273 6.12 -12.75 5.21
CA LYS A 273 6.47 -11.50 4.52
C LYS A 273 5.81 -11.36 3.15
N THR A 274 4.53 -11.71 3.10
CA THR A 274 3.79 -11.90 1.85
C THR A 274 2.51 -11.09 1.87
N HIS A 275 2.24 -10.33 0.80
CA HIS A 275 0.97 -9.67 0.60
C HIS A 275 0.03 -10.58 -0.19
N TYR A 276 -1.25 -10.59 0.18
CA TYR A 276 -2.30 -11.26 -0.58
C TYR A 276 -3.35 -10.24 -1.00
N LEU A 277 -3.72 -10.28 -2.27
CA LEU A 277 -4.77 -9.45 -2.85
C LEU A 277 -5.91 -10.33 -3.36
N PHE A 278 -7.14 -9.94 -3.05
CA PHE A 278 -8.33 -10.65 -3.51
C PHE A 278 -9.34 -9.70 -4.15
N GLY A 279 -9.83 -10.12 -5.30
CA GLY A 279 -10.98 -9.55 -5.98
C GLY A 279 -10.85 -8.06 -6.30
N GLY A 280 -11.98 -7.35 -6.24
CA GLY A 280 -12.09 -5.93 -6.57
C GLY A 280 -12.90 -5.68 -7.85
N ASN A 281 -12.88 -4.44 -8.34
CA ASN A 281 -13.54 -4.03 -9.57
C ASN A 281 -12.50 -3.38 -10.52
N PRO A 282 -12.40 -3.82 -11.78
CA PRO A 282 -11.39 -3.32 -12.72
C PRO A 282 -11.71 -1.92 -13.29
N GLY A 283 -12.86 -1.33 -12.97
CA GLY A 283 -13.26 0.01 -13.41
C GLY A 283 -13.56 0.13 -14.90
N ARG A 284 -13.97 -0.98 -15.52
CA ARG A 284 -14.39 -0.99 -16.92
C ARG A 284 -15.74 -0.28 -17.08
N THR A 285 -15.83 0.67 -18.02
CA THR A 285 -17.01 1.51 -18.24
C THR A 285 -18.20 0.74 -18.80
N ASP A 286 -17.92 -0.30 -19.60
CA ASP A 286 -18.87 -1.25 -20.19
C ASP A 286 -19.36 -2.33 -19.20
N ALA A 287 -18.64 -2.53 -18.08
CA ALA A 287 -18.94 -3.56 -17.09
C ALA A 287 -18.80 -3.03 -15.64
N GLN A 288 -19.55 -1.98 -15.31
CA GLN A 288 -19.45 -1.30 -14.00
C GLN A 288 -19.72 -2.20 -12.78
N ASN A 289 -20.53 -3.25 -12.97
CA ASN A 289 -20.87 -4.22 -11.92
C ASN A 289 -19.90 -5.40 -11.84
N LEU A 290 -18.89 -5.47 -12.72
CA LEU A 290 -17.91 -6.55 -12.71
C LEU A 290 -17.19 -6.60 -11.36
N ARG A 291 -17.04 -7.81 -10.83
CA ARG A 291 -16.24 -8.12 -9.65
C ARG A 291 -15.27 -9.22 -10.00
N LEU A 292 -14.01 -8.98 -9.70
CA LEU A 292 -12.94 -9.95 -9.83
C LEU A 292 -13.01 -10.91 -8.65
N ASP A 293 -12.65 -12.16 -8.89
CA ASP A 293 -12.62 -13.27 -7.94
C ASP A 293 -11.24 -13.96 -7.91
N ASP A 294 -10.25 -13.35 -8.55
CA ASP A 294 -8.86 -13.78 -8.58
C ASP A 294 -8.15 -13.51 -7.25
N PHE A 295 -7.14 -14.34 -6.96
CA PHE A 295 -6.33 -14.28 -5.76
C PHE A 295 -4.85 -14.19 -6.11
N TRP A 296 -4.17 -13.18 -5.59
CA TRP A 296 -2.79 -12.84 -5.93
C TRP A 296 -1.88 -12.90 -4.71
N GLU A 297 -0.65 -13.37 -4.93
CA GLU A 297 0.44 -13.35 -3.97
C GLU A 297 1.51 -12.36 -4.44
N LEU A 298 2.02 -11.52 -3.53
CA LEU A 298 3.16 -10.63 -3.78
C LEU A 298 4.19 -10.76 -2.65
N LYS A 299 5.42 -11.10 -3.03
CA LYS A 299 6.60 -11.09 -2.14
C LYS A 299 7.54 -9.98 -2.56
N VAL A 300 7.83 -9.06 -1.64
CA VAL A 300 8.80 -7.98 -1.87
C VAL A 300 10.19 -8.50 -1.54
N TYR A 301 11.01 -8.71 -2.58
CA TYR A 301 12.39 -9.14 -2.40
C TYR A 301 13.25 -8.00 -1.87
N ARG A 302 13.97 -8.25 -0.78
CA ARG A 302 14.90 -7.30 -0.15
C ARG A 302 16.32 -7.80 -0.34
N CYS A 303 17.00 -7.25 -1.35
CA CYS A 303 18.40 -7.55 -1.60
C CYS A 303 19.27 -7.01 -0.45
N THR A 304 20.08 -7.86 0.15
CA THR A 304 21.08 -7.44 1.15
C THR A 304 22.27 -6.75 0.49
N ASN A 305 23.02 -5.95 1.24
CA ASN A 305 24.25 -5.33 0.72
C ASN A 305 25.27 -6.37 0.22
N SER A 306 25.33 -7.55 0.85
CA SER A 306 26.22 -8.64 0.44
C SER A 306 25.78 -9.26 -0.88
N GLU A 307 24.48 -9.55 -1.03
CA GLU A 307 23.92 -10.06 -2.29
C GLU A 307 24.08 -9.05 -3.42
N LEU A 308 23.79 -7.78 -3.16
CA LEU A 308 23.96 -6.69 -4.11
C LEU A 308 25.42 -6.57 -4.55
N SER A 309 26.36 -6.62 -3.60
CA SER A 309 27.80 -6.61 -3.91
C SER A 309 28.20 -7.80 -4.77
N ASN A 310 27.69 -8.99 -4.47
CA ASN A 310 27.96 -10.20 -5.25
C ASN A 310 27.35 -10.12 -6.66
N GLN A 311 26.14 -9.57 -6.81
CA GLN A 311 25.51 -9.33 -8.11
C GLN A 311 26.36 -8.37 -8.97
N CYS A 312 26.80 -7.24 -8.40
CA CYS A 312 27.68 -6.29 -9.11
C CYS A 312 29.01 -6.94 -9.50
N LYS A 313 29.66 -7.67 -8.58
CA LYS A 313 30.90 -8.40 -8.87
C LYS A 313 30.69 -9.45 -9.97
N LEU A 314 29.58 -10.18 -9.93
CA LEU A 314 29.27 -11.20 -10.93
C LEU A 314 29.09 -10.57 -12.31
N LEU A 315 28.38 -9.45 -12.43
CA LEU A 315 28.27 -8.69 -13.69
C LEU A 315 29.65 -8.30 -14.21
N ILE A 316 30.48 -7.66 -13.38
CA ILE A 316 31.84 -7.24 -13.76
C ILE A 316 32.68 -8.43 -14.22
N ARG A 317 32.62 -9.55 -13.51
CA ARG A 317 33.39 -10.75 -13.83
C ARG A 317 32.87 -11.46 -15.09
N LYS A 318 31.56 -11.52 -15.32
CA LYS A 318 30.98 -12.05 -16.58
C LYS A 318 31.46 -11.23 -17.79
N PHE A 319 31.52 -9.90 -17.67
CA PHE A 319 32.07 -9.05 -18.73
C PHE A 319 33.58 -9.23 -18.91
N LYS A 320 34.35 -9.26 -17.81
CA LYS A 320 35.79 -9.54 -17.86
C LYS A 320 36.09 -10.90 -18.51
N PHE A 321 35.28 -11.92 -18.23
CA PHE A 321 35.36 -13.21 -18.90
C PHE A 321 35.23 -13.07 -20.43
N GLN A 322 34.26 -12.31 -20.91
CA GLN A 322 34.10 -12.08 -22.36
C GLN A 322 35.30 -11.36 -22.98
N GLU A 323 35.88 -10.38 -22.28
CA GLU A 323 37.10 -9.70 -22.74
C GLU A 323 38.31 -10.67 -22.81
N ILE A 324 38.50 -11.51 -21.80
CA ILE A 324 39.59 -12.51 -21.78
C ILE A 324 39.35 -13.54 -22.90
N LYS A 325 38.12 -14.04 -23.07
CA LYS A 325 37.77 -15.05 -24.08
C LYS A 325 38.22 -14.67 -25.48
N LYS A 326 38.06 -13.40 -25.83
CA LYS A 326 38.44 -12.87 -27.15
C LYS A 326 39.95 -12.90 -27.41
N LYS A 327 40.78 -12.91 -26.35
CA LYS A 327 42.24 -12.94 -26.43
C LYS A 327 42.81 -14.33 -26.20
N ASP A 328 42.30 -15.01 -25.16
CA ASP A 328 42.79 -16.30 -24.70
C ASP A 328 41.62 -17.10 -24.10
N LYS A 329 41.16 -18.11 -24.85
CA LYS A 329 40.06 -18.98 -24.42
C LYS A 329 40.44 -19.85 -23.21
N VAL A 330 41.71 -20.22 -23.04
CA VAL A 330 42.18 -21.05 -21.92
C VAL A 330 42.20 -20.23 -20.64
N ALA A 331 42.76 -19.01 -20.69
CA ALA A 331 42.70 -18.09 -19.57
C ALA A 331 41.26 -17.72 -19.19
N ALA A 332 40.38 -17.56 -20.18
CA ALA A 332 38.96 -17.28 -19.94
C ALA A 332 38.27 -18.46 -19.23
N MET A 333 38.54 -19.70 -19.65
CA MET A 333 38.04 -20.90 -19.00
C MET A 333 38.52 -20.98 -17.54
N GLN A 334 39.81 -20.73 -17.27
CA GLN A 334 40.34 -20.70 -15.90
C GLN A 334 39.67 -19.62 -15.05
N PHE A 335 39.46 -18.42 -15.61
CA PHE A 335 38.79 -17.33 -14.93
C PHE A 335 37.32 -17.64 -14.64
N LEU A 336 36.63 -18.31 -15.57
CA LEU A 336 35.25 -18.77 -15.39
C LEU A 336 35.15 -19.82 -14.27
N GLN A 337 36.03 -20.82 -14.27
CA GLN A 337 36.08 -21.90 -13.28
C GLN A 337 36.42 -21.42 -11.86
N THR A 338 37.10 -20.28 -11.72
CA THR A 338 37.52 -19.72 -10.44
C THR A 338 36.68 -18.50 -10.06
N SER A 339 37.02 -17.34 -10.62
CA SER A 339 36.48 -16.04 -10.23
C SER A 339 34.98 -15.87 -10.53
N VAL A 340 34.45 -16.47 -11.60
CA VAL A 340 33.00 -16.39 -11.85
C VAL A 340 32.28 -17.44 -11.00
N SER A 341 32.74 -18.68 -11.01
CA SER A 341 32.15 -19.80 -10.28
C SER A 341 32.00 -19.55 -8.78
N GLU A 342 32.95 -18.85 -8.14
CA GLU A 342 32.89 -18.56 -6.70
C GLU A 342 31.69 -17.69 -6.27
N LEU A 343 31.07 -16.96 -7.21
CA LEU A 343 29.89 -16.12 -6.94
C LEU A 343 28.57 -16.77 -7.37
N ILE A 344 28.62 -17.95 -7.98
CA ILE A 344 27.44 -18.68 -8.43
C ILE A 344 26.98 -19.60 -7.32
N ASN A 345 25.70 -19.50 -6.96
CA ASN A 345 25.08 -20.54 -6.15
C ASN A 345 24.75 -21.75 -7.03
N HIS A 346 25.60 -22.77 -7.02
CA HIS A 346 25.40 -24.00 -7.81
C HIS A 346 24.25 -24.89 -7.32
N SER A 347 23.59 -24.54 -6.20
CA SER A 347 22.34 -25.18 -5.79
C SER A 347 21.10 -24.50 -6.40
N ASP A 348 21.27 -23.30 -6.96
CA ASP A 348 20.22 -22.57 -7.68
C ASP A 348 20.21 -22.99 -9.15
N MET A 349 19.08 -23.54 -9.61
CA MET A 349 18.95 -24.07 -10.97
C MET A 349 19.08 -22.99 -12.05
N GLU A 350 18.59 -21.78 -11.79
CA GLU A 350 18.61 -20.69 -12.75
C GLU A 350 20.02 -20.10 -12.88
N GLN A 351 20.69 -19.84 -11.76
CA GLN A 351 22.07 -19.36 -11.76
C GLN A 351 23.02 -20.39 -12.39
N THR A 352 22.81 -21.67 -12.11
CA THR A 352 23.58 -22.76 -12.71
C THR A 352 23.38 -22.81 -14.23
N ARG A 353 22.14 -22.66 -14.71
CA ARG A 353 21.84 -22.59 -16.14
C ARG A 353 22.55 -21.39 -16.79
N GLU A 354 22.45 -20.20 -16.21
CA GLU A 354 23.13 -19.01 -16.74
C GLU A 354 24.66 -19.18 -16.78
N PHE A 355 25.24 -19.83 -15.77
CA PHE A 355 26.66 -20.12 -15.71
C PHE A 355 27.08 -21.08 -16.83
N GLN A 356 26.30 -22.12 -17.08
CA GLN A 356 26.52 -23.07 -18.18
C GLN A 356 26.38 -22.39 -19.56
N GLU A 357 25.39 -21.50 -19.74
CA GLU A 357 25.25 -20.69 -20.95
C GLU A 357 26.46 -19.78 -21.17
N THR A 358 26.99 -19.20 -20.09
CA THR A 358 28.23 -18.41 -20.12
C THR A 358 29.41 -19.27 -20.55
N ALA A 359 29.52 -20.51 -20.05
CA ALA A 359 30.55 -21.46 -20.45
C ALA A 359 30.47 -21.83 -21.92
N ALA A 360 29.25 -22.02 -22.45
CA ALA A 360 29.03 -22.35 -23.86
C ALA A 360 29.58 -21.28 -24.82
N LEU A 361 29.73 -20.03 -24.36
CA LEU A 361 30.32 -18.95 -25.17
C LEU A 361 31.78 -19.20 -25.55
N LEU A 362 32.53 -20.03 -24.81
CA LEU A 362 33.90 -20.43 -25.13
C LEU A 362 34.02 -21.08 -26.51
N PHE A 363 32.97 -21.80 -26.92
CA PHE A 363 32.92 -22.58 -28.16
C PHE A 363 32.30 -21.82 -29.33
N LYS A 364 31.76 -20.61 -29.10
CA LYS A 364 31.28 -19.76 -30.20
C LYS A 364 32.46 -19.09 -30.90
N ASP A 365 32.54 -19.23 -32.21
CA ASP A 365 33.54 -18.54 -33.03
C ASP A 365 33.18 -17.08 -33.23
N ASP A 366 34.10 -16.21 -32.84
CA ASP A 366 33.96 -14.77 -32.94
C ASP A 366 34.49 -14.28 -34.30
N ASN A 367 33.78 -14.60 -35.39
CA ASN A 367 34.13 -14.21 -36.77
C ASN A 367 33.91 -12.70 -37.07
N GLN A 368 33.95 -11.82 -36.06
CA GLN A 368 33.67 -10.40 -36.24
C GLN A 368 34.94 -9.61 -36.58
N THR A 369 34.97 -9.07 -37.80
CA THR A 369 36.03 -8.24 -38.41
C THR A 369 35.94 -6.75 -38.05
N GLY A 370 35.37 -6.40 -36.89
CA GLY A 370 35.24 -5.02 -36.41
C GLY A 370 36.40 -4.54 -35.54
N ASP A 371 36.53 -3.22 -35.33
CA ASP A 371 37.49 -2.66 -34.37
C ASP A 371 37.17 -3.16 -32.95
N PHE A 372 38.08 -4.00 -32.44
CA PHE A 372 37.96 -4.67 -31.16
C PHE A 372 38.00 -3.68 -29.98
N SER A 373 38.72 -2.58 -30.12
CA SER A 373 38.81 -1.54 -29.09
C SER A 373 37.46 -0.86 -28.88
N ASP A 374 36.79 -0.52 -29.99
CA ASP A 374 35.47 0.11 -29.98
C ASP A 374 34.39 -0.81 -29.40
N GLN A 375 34.45 -2.11 -29.70
CA GLN A 375 33.51 -3.09 -29.15
C GLN A 375 33.68 -3.23 -27.62
N ILE A 376 34.91 -3.34 -27.12
CA ILE A 376 35.18 -3.38 -25.67
C ILE A 376 34.71 -2.09 -25.00
N HIS A 377 34.98 -0.93 -25.60
CA HIS A 377 34.56 0.34 -25.03
C HIS A 377 33.03 0.39 -24.87
N LYS A 378 32.27 0.03 -25.91
CA LYS A 378 30.80 -0.05 -25.85
C LYS A 378 30.31 -1.01 -24.76
N TRP A 379 30.93 -2.17 -24.61
CA TRP A 379 30.56 -3.13 -23.57
C TRP A 379 30.80 -2.59 -22.16
N ARG A 380 31.92 -1.91 -21.93
CA ARG A 380 32.23 -1.29 -20.64
C ARG A 380 31.26 -0.16 -20.30
N CYS A 381 30.88 0.66 -21.28
CA CYS A 381 29.87 1.69 -21.10
C CYS A 381 28.51 1.08 -20.72
N ASN A 382 28.06 0.07 -21.46
CA ASN A 382 26.81 -0.64 -21.15
C ASN A 382 26.85 -1.30 -19.76
N LEU A 383 27.99 -1.89 -19.36
CA LEU A 383 28.16 -2.44 -18.01
C LEU A 383 28.08 -1.33 -16.95
N PHE A 384 28.75 -0.20 -17.17
CA PHE A 384 28.71 0.93 -16.25
C PHE A 384 27.28 1.46 -16.06
N GLU A 385 26.54 1.67 -17.15
CA GLU A 385 25.13 2.06 -17.12
C GLU A 385 24.29 1.05 -16.33
N LYS A 386 24.46 -0.25 -16.60
CA LYS A 386 23.76 -1.31 -15.87
C LYS A 386 24.12 -1.34 -14.38
N LEU A 387 25.35 -1.01 -14.01
CA LEU A 387 25.76 -0.94 -12.61
C LEU A 387 25.11 0.25 -11.91
N CYS A 388 24.92 1.39 -12.59
CA CYS A 388 24.26 2.57 -12.05
C CYS A 388 22.83 2.29 -11.55
N ASP A 389 22.12 1.34 -12.15
CA ASP A 389 20.76 0.95 -11.72
C ASP A 389 20.71 0.43 -10.26
N PHE A 390 21.83 -0.03 -9.71
CA PHE A 390 21.93 -0.50 -8.33
C PHE A 390 22.23 0.61 -7.31
N PHE A 391 22.47 1.83 -7.76
CA PHE A 391 22.84 2.95 -6.89
C PHE A 391 21.74 4.02 -6.84
N PRO A 392 21.63 4.77 -5.72
CA PRO A 392 20.72 5.91 -5.64
C PRO A 392 20.98 6.93 -6.74
N LYS A 393 19.92 7.60 -7.23
CA LYS A 393 20.01 8.67 -8.24
C LYS A 393 21.03 9.78 -7.90
N SER A 394 21.25 10.05 -6.60
CA SER A 394 22.23 11.04 -6.14
C SER A 394 23.69 10.60 -6.25
N MET A 395 23.94 9.31 -6.50
CA MET A 395 25.28 8.70 -6.61
C MET A 395 25.64 8.33 -8.06
N VAL A 396 24.74 8.58 -9.01
CA VAL A 396 24.93 8.25 -10.42
C VAL A 396 24.80 9.50 -11.27
N GLN A 397 25.25 9.42 -12.51
CA GLN A 397 25.11 10.52 -13.45
C GLN A 397 23.62 10.84 -13.70
N PRO A 398 23.26 12.11 -13.95
CA PRO A 398 21.90 12.49 -14.32
C PRO A 398 21.45 11.70 -15.55
N GLN A 399 20.21 11.17 -15.49
CA GLN A 399 19.58 10.48 -16.62
C GLN A 399 18.84 11.44 -17.55
N GLU A 400 18.52 12.65 -17.07
CA GLU A 400 17.89 13.70 -17.88
C GLU A 400 18.91 14.29 -18.85
N ASN A 401 18.47 14.58 -20.07
CA ASN A 401 19.34 15.17 -21.07
C ASN A 401 19.72 16.58 -20.60
N LEU A 402 21.02 16.91 -20.63
CA LEU A 402 21.51 18.22 -20.19
C LEU A 402 20.84 19.38 -20.94
N ILE A 403 20.36 19.13 -22.16
CA ILE A 403 19.60 20.10 -22.98
C ILE A 403 18.24 20.42 -22.35
N ASP A 404 17.59 19.45 -21.69
CA ASP A 404 16.28 19.63 -21.05
C ASP A 404 16.39 20.40 -19.71
N LEU A 405 17.61 20.53 -19.17
CA LEU A 405 17.93 21.34 -17.99
C LEU A 405 18.21 22.81 -18.33
N ILE A 406 18.35 23.14 -19.61
CA ILE A 406 18.46 24.53 -20.09
C ILE A 406 17.06 24.99 -20.46
N SER A 407 16.36 25.63 -19.52
CA SER A 407 15.18 26.41 -19.86
C SER A 407 15.62 27.61 -20.72
N LEU A 408 15.37 27.54 -22.03
CA LEU A 408 15.52 28.65 -22.98
C LEU A 408 14.53 29.78 -22.68
#